data_AF-A0A9W9ZT14-F1
#
_entry.id   AF-A0A9W9ZT14-F1
#
_cell.length_a   1.000
_cell.length_b   1.000
_cell.length_c   1.000
_cell.angle_alpha   90.00
_cell.angle_beta   90.00
_cell.angle_gamma   90.00
#
_symmetry.space_group_name_H-M   'P 1'
#
loop_
_entity.id
_entity.type
_entity.pdbx_description
1 polymer ?
#
loop_
_entity_poly.entity_id
_entity_poly.type
_entity_poly.pdbx_seq_one_letter_code
_entity_poly.pdbx_strand_id
1 'polypeptide(L)'
;MIVNTRQCETESREQLLTSITSQWPILACIILLSGISGVVIWLLEHRTNSTQFSSSFTEGSPEGFWWAVVSLTTVGYGDKTPKSFLGRLFGVIWILVGAIMLSLFTALFTNAMQAALDGTKCTDIDGKELGVSAMNIETQIVAKQFDAKLFKFNNLEEMQRNLSDEKIGRVLVDRNTAFHFLDKSGLKRNRQIRLIRNIDYPMDYYLAHVSMPLDPTPPLSPNETVDDSDTELAQRKMHLAQCGPNLKELSVDLLGVAKDTAKEQLIPAELQTADLSDEMEGLFSTGSDMTKFILFCLLGIFLTLVFIGIIWEVFIRCNTAVHKKRKDTLHRQGESEKGTSFPSTGNCP
;
A
#
# COMPACT_ATOMS: atom_id res chain seq x y z
N MET A 1 -12.90 17.77 10.57
CA MET A 1 -12.23 18.03 9.29
C MET A 1 -13.21 17.90 8.13
N ILE A 2 -13.28 18.94 7.31
CA ILE A 2 -14.14 19.06 6.14
C ILE A 2 -13.25 19.03 4.89
N VAL A 3 -13.68 18.31 3.86
CA VAL A 3 -12.92 18.15 2.61
C VAL A 3 -13.79 18.32 1.38
N ASN A 4 -13.13 18.54 0.26
CA ASN A 4 -13.72 18.39 -1.06
C ASN A 4 -13.60 16.93 -1.53
N THR A 5 -14.74 16.24 -1.71
CA THR A 5 -14.80 14.83 -2.09
C THR A 5 -14.22 14.56 -3.46
N ARG A 6 -14.20 15.54 -4.39
CA ARG A 6 -13.57 15.34 -5.71
C ARG A 6 -12.07 15.15 -5.58
N GLN A 7 -11.43 15.99 -4.78
CA GLN A 7 -9.99 15.90 -4.55
C GLN A 7 -9.64 14.60 -3.79
N CYS A 8 -10.49 14.21 -2.84
CA CYS A 8 -10.36 12.90 -2.19
C CYS A 8 -10.54 11.73 -3.15
N GLU A 9 -11.49 11.80 -4.09
CA GLU A 9 -11.72 10.76 -5.10
C GLU A 9 -10.49 10.63 -6.03
N THR A 10 -9.89 11.74 -6.44
CA THR A 10 -8.64 11.72 -7.22
C THR A 10 -7.48 11.13 -6.43
N GLU A 11 -7.28 11.53 -5.17
CA GLU A 11 -6.22 10.97 -4.31
C GLU A 11 -6.43 9.46 -4.05
N SER A 12 -7.69 9.02 -3.89
CA SER A 12 -8.03 7.61 -3.68
C SER A 12 -7.80 6.78 -4.95
N ARG A 13 -8.09 7.33 -6.13
CA ARG A 13 -7.80 6.68 -7.41
C ARG A 13 -6.30 6.50 -7.66
N GLU A 14 -5.50 7.52 -7.34
CA GLU A 14 -4.05 7.40 -7.39
C GLU A 14 -3.55 6.34 -6.40
N GLN A 15 -4.10 6.33 -5.18
CA GLN A 15 -3.77 5.30 -4.19
C GLN A 15 -4.07 3.90 -4.71
N LEU A 16 -5.26 3.67 -5.29
CA LEU A 16 -5.63 2.39 -5.92
C LEU A 16 -4.59 1.94 -6.94
N LEU A 17 -4.22 2.83 -7.87
CA LEU A 17 -3.25 2.50 -8.91
C LEU A 17 -1.88 2.20 -8.31
N THR A 18 -1.42 2.97 -7.32
CA THR A 18 -0.15 2.70 -6.63
C THR A 18 -0.18 1.39 -5.85
N SER A 19 -1.27 1.07 -5.16
CA SER A 19 -1.42 -0.17 -4.40
C SER A 19 -1.46 -1.39 -5.32
N ILE A 20 -2.20 -1.32 -6.43
CA ILE A 20 -2.28 -2.41 -7.42
C ILE A 20 -0.92 -2.63 -8.10
N THR A 21 -0.29 -1.54 -8.56
CA THR A 21 1.04 -1.64 -9.20
C THR A 21 2.12 -2.10 -8.22
N SER A 22 1.96 -1.83 -6.93
CA SER A 22 2.85 -2.33 -5.88
C SER A 22 2.79 -3.87 -5.71
N GLN A 23 1.78 -4.56 -6.24
CA GLN A 23 1.65 -6.02 -6.07
C GLN A 23 2.36 -6.86 -7.16
N TRP A 24 3.10 -6.21 -8.06
CA TRP A 24 3.84 -6.89 -9.12
C TRP A 24 4.82 -7.99 -8.66
N PRO A 25 5.48 -7.92 -7.48
CA PRO A 25 6.45 -8.95 -7.10
C PRO A 25 5.84 -10.33 -6.92
N ILE A 26 4.57 -10.41 -6.49
CA ILE A 26 3.87 -11.67 -6.28
C ILE A 26 3.50 -12.32 -7.60
N LEU A 27 3.01 -11.51 -8.55
CA LEU A 27 2.77 -11.97 -9.92
C LEU A 27 4.07 -12.49 -10.55
N ALA A 28 5.18 -11.79 -10.33
CA ALA A 28 6.49 -12.24 -10.80
C ALA A 28 6.92 -13.55 -10.13
N CYS A 29 6.71 -13.71 -8.83
CA CYS A 29 6.97 -14.97 -8.12
C CYS A 29 6.12 -16.13 -8.65
N ILE A 30 4.82 -15.91 -8.89
CA ILE A 30 3.92 -16.93 -9.46
C ILE A 30 4.39 -17.37 -10.84
N ILE A 31 4.80 -16.42 -11.70
CA ILE A 31 5.30 -16.71 -13.04
C ILE A 31 6.62 -17.49 -12.96
N LEU A 32 7.56 -17.06 -12.12
CA LEU A 32 8.85 -17.74 -11.97
C LEU A 32 8.71 -19.15 -11.38
N LEU A 33 7.90 -19.32 -10.34
CA LEU A 33 7.60 -20.64 -9.76
C LEU A 33 6.91 -21.55 -10.77
N SER A 34 5.98 -21.02 -11.57
CA SER A 34 5.33 -21.79 -12.64
C SER A 34 6.34 -22.18 -13.73
N GLY A 35 7.30 -21.31 -14.04
CA GLY A 35 8.42 -21.60 -14.94
C GLY A 35 9.29 -22.75 -14.44
N ILE A 36 9.70 -22.68 -13.17
CA ILE A 36 10.51 -23.72 -12.51
C ILE A 36 9.73 -25.04 -12.48
N SER A 37 8.46 -25.01 -12.06
CA SER A 37 7.57 -26.17 -12.03
C SER A 37 7.39 -26.78 -13.43
N GLY A 38 7.26 -25.93 -14.46
CA GLY A 38 7.17 -26.36 -15.86
C GLY A 38 8.41 -27.12 -16.35
N VAL A 39 9.61 -26.68 -15.97
CA VAL A 39 10.85 -27.41 -16.28
C VAL A 39 10.94 -28.73 -15.49
N VAL A 40 10.54 -28.73 -14.21
CA VAL A 40 10.56 -29.91 -13.36
C VAL A 40 9.59 -30.98 -13.85
N ILE A 41 8.35 -30.61 -14.19
CA ILE A 41 7.36 -31.58 -14.69
C ILE A 41 7.76 -32.13 -16.06
N TRP A 42 8.34 -31.29 -16.92
CA TRP A 42 8.93 -31.76 -18.18
C TRP A 42 10.02 -32.79 -17.89
N LEU A 43 10.94 -32.53 -16.96
CA LEU A 43 12.00 -33.48 -16.61
C LEU A 43 11.45 -34.82 -16.10
N LEU A 44 10.32 -34.82 -15.40
CA LEU A 44 9.68 -36.03 -14.89
C LEU A 44 8.86 -36.80 -15.95
N GLU A 45 8.30 -36.10 -16.95
CA GLU A 45 7.36 -36.68 -17.91
C GLU A 45 7.90 -36.85 -19.35
N HIS A 46 9.01 -36.19 -19.71
CA HIS A 46 9.50 -36.17 -21.10
C HIS A 46 9.85 -37.58 -21.65
N ARG A 47 10.10 -38.56 -20.77
CA ARG A 47 10.38 -39.95 -21.17
C ARG A 47 9.12 -40.82 -21.22
N THR A 48 8.17 -40.60 -20.32
CA THR A 48 7.00 -41.45 -20.13
C THR A 48 5.79 -41.00 -20.93
N ASN A 49 5.66 -39.70 -21.21
CA ASN A 49 4.48 -39.11 -21.85
C ASN A 49 4.87 -38.18 -23.00
N SER A 50 5.66 -38.68 -23.95
CA SER A 50 6.13 -37.92 -25.12
C SER A 50 5.02 -37.39 -26.04
N THR A 51 3.78 -37.89 -25.87
CA THR A 51 2.60 -37.44 -26.63
C THR A 51 2.03 -36.11 -26.14
N GLN A 52 2.21 -35.78 -24.85
CA GLN A 52 1.68 -34.54 -24.25
C GLN A 52 2.79 -33.58 -23.81
N PHE A 53 3.99 -34.10 -23.59
CA PHE A 53 5.19 -33.33 -23.28
C PHE A 53 6.26 -33.72 -24.29
N SER A 54 6.60 -32.83 -25.22
CA SER A 54 7.61 -33.10 -26.24
C SER A 54 8.94 -33.54 -25.61
N SER A 55 9.63 -34.49 -26.24
CA SER A 55 10.95 -34.97 -25.78
C SER A 55 12.04 -33.91 -25.92
N SER A 56 11.81 -32.90 -26.77
CA SER A 56 12.70 -31.74 -26.93
C SER A 56 12.46 -30.75 -25.79
N PHE A 57 13.52 -30.20 -25.20
CA PHE A 57 13.40 -29.25 -24.10
C PHE A 57 12.73 -27.94 -24.56
N THR A 58 13.14 -27.41 -25.70
CA THR A 58 12.61 -26.16 -26.27
C THR A 58 11.12 -26.18 -26.58
N GLU A 59 10.57 -27.34 -26.93
CA GLU A 59 9.12 -27.51 -27.19
C GLU A 59 8.37 -27.95 -25.94
N GLY A 60 8.94 -28.86 -25.13
CA GLY A 60 8.28 -29.44 -23.98
C GLY A 60 8.30 -28.58 -22.71
N SER A 61 9.30 -27.70 -22.53
CA SER A 61 9.35 -26.81 -21.37
C SER A 61 8.22 -25.77 -21.35
N PRO A 62 7.87 -25.10 -22.47
CA PRO A 62 6.68 -24.25 -22.54
C PRO A 62 5.37 -25.00 -22.27
N GLU A 63 5.26 -26.27 -22.68
CA GLU A 63 4.11 -27.12 -22.40
C GLU A 63 3.97 -27.43 -20.91
N GLY A 64 5.09 -27.69 -20.23
CA GLY A 64 5.17 -27.82 -18.78
C GLY A 64 4.78 -26.53 -18.06
N PHE A 65 5.26 -25.37 -18.54
CA PHE A 65 4.88 -24.06 -18.00
C PHE A 65 3.37 -23.81 -18.12
N TRP A 66 2.78 -24.09 -19.29
CA TRP A 66 1.34 -24.02 -19.50
C TRP A 66 0.57 -24.88 -18.50
N TRP A 67 0.98 -26.14 -18.34
CA TRP A 67 0.37 -27.04 -17.35
C TRP A 67 0.47 -26.49 -15.92
N ALA A 68 1.63 -25.94 -15.54
CA ALA A 68 1.85 -25.38 -14.22
C ALA A 68 0.94 -24.18 -13.94
N VAL A 69 0.79 -23.27 -14.91
CA VAL A 69 -0.10 -22.10 -14.82
C VAL A 69 -1.57 -22.50 -14.73
N VAL A 70 -2.03 -23.40 -15.60
CA VAL A 70 -3.43 -23.88 -15.61
C VAL A 70 -3.79 -24.63 -14.32
N SER A 71 -2.84 -25.35 -13.75
CA SER A 71 -3.01 -26.05 -12.46
C SER A 71 -3.01 -25.08 -11.28
N LEU A 72 -2.10 -24.10 -11.27
CA LEU A 72 -2.00 -23.10 -10.20
C LEU A 72 -3.23 -22.19 -10.15
N THR A 73 -3.75 -21.81 -11.32
CA THR A 73 -4.97 -21.00 -11.44
C THR A 73 -6.25 -21.81 -11.21
N THR A 74 -6.14 -23.12 -10.97
CA THR A 74 -7.27 -24.04 -10.76
C THR A 74 -8.25 -24.16 -11.95
N VAL A 75 -7.89 -23.60 -13.12
CA VAL A 75 -8.71 -23.68 -14.34
C VAL A 75 -8.81 -25.11 -14.85
N GLY A 76 -7.70 -25.85 -14.84
CA GLY A 76 -7.69 -27.29 -15.06
C GLY A 76 -8.26 -27.77 -16.40
N TYR A 77 -7.82 -27.22 -17.53
CA TYR A 77 -8.29 -27.64 -18.87
C TYR A 77 -8.15 -29.14 -19.17
N GLY A 78 -7.21 -29.82 -18.50
CA GLY A 78 -7.01 -31.27 -18.65
C GLY A 78 -6.38 -31.69 -19.98
N ASP A 79 -5.88 -30.74 -20.78
CA ASP A 79 -5.22 -30.98 -22.07
C ASP A 79 -3.87 -31.72 -21.90
N LYS A 80 -3.17 -31.44 -20.81
CA LYS A 80 -1.90 -32.09 -20.43
C LYS A 80 -1.99 -32.59 -19.00
N THR A 81 -1.58 -33.83 -18.77
CA THR A 81 -1.60 -34.43 -17.42
C THR A 81 -0.40 -35.35 -17.20
N PRO A 82 0.23 -35.33 -16.02
CA PRO A 82 1.30 -36.25 -15.70
C PRO A 82 0.80 -37.70 -15.60
N LYS A 83 1.50 -38.62 -16.27
CA LYS A 83 1.19 -40.05 -16.25
C LYS A 83 2.13 -40.83 -15.35
N SER A 84 3.36 -40.34 -15.15
CA SER A 84 4.36 -40.94 -14.27
C SER A 84 3.94 -40.85 -12.81
N PHE A 85 4.33 -41.84 -12.01
CA PHE A 85 4.09 -41.84 -10.56
C PHE A 85 4.73 -40.60 -9.90
N LEU A 86 5.99 -40.29 -10.26
CA LEU A 86 6.70 -39.13 -9.72
C LEU A 86 6.08 -37.81 -10.21
N GLY A 87 5.64 -37.74 -11.47
CA GLY A 87 4.97 -36.56 -12.02
C GLY A 87 3.63 -36.28 -11.31
N ARG A 88 2.88 -37.33 -10.97
CA ARG A 88 1.63 -37.20 -10.19
C ARG A 88 1.88 -36.77 -8.75
N LEU A 89 2.89 -37.34 -8.08
CA LEU A 89 3.26 -36.95 -6.73
C LEU A 89 3.68 -35.47 -6.68
N PHE A 90 4.52 -35.04 -7.64
CA PHE A 90 4.87 -33.63 -7.80
C PHE A 90 3.65 -32.76 -8.06
N GLY A 91 2.73 -33.21 -8.93
CA GLY A 91 1.50 -32.49 -9.22
C GLY A 91 0.62 -32.23 -8.00
N VAL A 92 0.52 -33.19 -7.08
CA VAL A 92 -0.22 -32.99 -5.81
C VAL A 92 0.42 -31.87 -4.98
N ILE A 93 1.75 -31.89 -4.85
CA ILE A 93 2.50 -30.84 -4.12
C ILE A 93 2.32 -29.49 -4.81
N TRP A 94 2.41 -29.44 -6.14
CA TRP A 94 2.24 -28.22 -6.93
C TRP A 94 0.85 -27.61 -6.76
N ILE A 95 -0.21 -28.43 -6.75
CA ILE A 95 -1.58 -27.95 -6.53
C ILE A 95 -1.74 -27.33 -5.14
N LEU A 96 -1.15 -27.94 -4.09
CA LEU A 96 -1.18 -27.37 -2.74
C LEU A 96 -0.43 -26.03 -2.65
N VAL A 97 0.77 -25.95 -3.24
CA VAL A 97 1.54 -24.70 -3.31
C VAL A 97 0.78 -23.64 -4.11
N GLY A 98 0.17 -24.02 -5.23
CA GLY A 98 -0.64 -23.14 -6.05
C GLY A 98 -1.84 -22.57 -5.30
N ALA A 99 -2.54 -23.39 -4.51
CA ALA A 99 -3.65 -22.96 -3.68
C ALA A 99 -3.23 -21.92 -2.61
N ILE A 100 -2.08 -22.13 -1.96
CA ILE A 100 -1.51 -21.17 -1.00
C ILE A 100 -1.18 -19.85 -1.71
N MET A 101 -0.47 -19.91 -2.85
CA MET A 101 -0.09 -18.71 -3.61
C MET A 101 -1.29 -17.92 -4.12
N LEU A 102 -2.34 -18.61 -4.61
CA LEU A 102 -3.56 -17.96 -5.06
C LEU A 102 -4.32 -17.30 -3.91
N SER A 103 -4.34 -17.94 -2.72
CA SER A 103 -4.94 -17.37 -1.52
C SER A 103 -4.22 -16.11 -1.06
N LEU A 104 -2.87 -16.13 -1.06
CA LEU A 104 -2.04 -14.97 -0.74
C LEU A 104 -2.25 -13.82 -1.72
N PHE A 105 -2.27 -14.11 -3.03
CA PHE A 105 -2.58 -13.12 -4.05
C PHE A 105 -3.94 -12.45 -3.81
N THR A 106 -4.97 -13.26 -3.54
CA THR A 106 -6.33 -12.77 -3.27
C THR A 106 -6.38 -11.89 -2.03
N ALA A 107 -5.77 -12.33 -0.92
CA ALA A 107 -5.75 -11.58 0.34
C ALA A 107 -5.11 -10.20 0.17
N LEU A 108 -3.94 -10.15 -0.46
CA LEU A 108 -3.22 -8.90 -0.66
C LEU A 108 -3.97 -7.98 -1.61
N PHE A 109 -4.54 -8.51 -2.69
CA PHE A 109 -5.38 -7.74 -3.59
C PHE A 109 -6.59 -7.13 -2.87
N THR A 110 -7.25 -7.91 -1.99
CA THR A 110 -8.34 -7.42 -1.15
C THR A 110 -7.88 -6.33 -0.20
N ASN A 111 -6.74 -6.48 0.49
CA ASN A 111 -6.20 -5.45 1.39
C ASN A 111 -5.90 -4.13 0.66
N ALA A 112 -5.27 -4.22 -0.52
CA ALA A 112 -5.00 -3.04 -1.35
C ALA A 112 -6.29 -2.32 -1.79
N MET A 113 -7.33 -3.09 -2.13
CA MET A 113 -8.63 -2.55 -2.48
C MET A 113 -9.32 -1.92 -1.26
N GLN A 114 -9.27 -2.59 -0.10
CA GLN A 114 -9.87 -2.11 1.15
C GLN A 114 -9.24 -0.78 1.58
N ALA A 115 -7.91 -0.69 1.57
CA ALA A 115 -7.18 0.53 1.94
C ALA A 115 -7.59 1.75 1.10
N ALA A 116 -7.97 1.52 -0.15
CA ALA A 116 -8.47 2.54 -1.04
C ALA A 116 -9.96 2.85 -0.88
N LEU A 117 -10.78 1.83 -0.59
CA LEU A 117 -12.21 2.02 -0.32
C LEU A 117 -12.45 2.78 0.99
N ASP A 118 -11.60 2.54 2.01
CA ASP A 118 -11.68 3.23 3.30
C ASP A 118 -11.27 4.71 3.22
N GLY A 119 -10.73 5.16 2.07
CA GLY A 119 -10.38 6.56 1.86
C GLY A 119 -9.33 7.06 2.86
N THR A 120 -8.45 6.17 3.33
CA THR A 120 -7.43 6.45 4.34
C THR A 120 -6.63 7.73 4.03
N LYS A 121 -6.15 7.91 2.79
CA LYS A 121 -5.49 9.15 2.36
C LYS A 121 -6.37 10.40 2.47
N CYS A 122 -7.66 10.30 2.22
CA CYS A 122 -8.57 11.44 2.34
C CYS A 122 -8.70 11.89 3.81
N THR A 123 -8.65 10.94 4.75
CA THR A 123 -8.68 11.21 6.20
C THR A 123 -7.33 11.61 6.79
N ASP A 124 -6.24 11.35 6.06
CA ASP A 124 -4.89 11.69 6.44
C ASP A 124 -4.65 13.21 6.33
N ILE A 125 -3.87 13.71 7.28
CA ILE A 125 -3.56 15.13 7.50
C ILE A 125 -2.05 15.36 7.40
N ASP A 126 -1.25 14.31 7.58
CA ASP A 126 0.19 14.40 7.73
C ASP A 126 0.87 14.96 6.48
N GLY A 127 1.66 16.03 6.66
CA GLY A 127 2.33 16.75 5.57
C GLY A 127 1.43 17.40 4.52
N LYS A 128 0.09 17.36 4.69
CA LYS A 128 -0.89 17.90 3.74
C LYS A 128 -1.22 19.36 4.04
N GLU A 129 -1.71 20.06 3.03
CA GLU A 129 -2.19 21.43 3.16
C GLU A 129 -3.55 21.46 3.86
N LEU A 130 -3.63 22.23 4.95
CA LEU A 130 -4.81 22.32 5.79
C LEU A 130 -5.20 23.78 6.03
N GLY A 131 -6.41 24.12 5.62
CA GLY A 131 -7.01 25.42 5.89
C GLY A 131 -7.49 25.53 7.33
N VAL A 132 -7.09 26.59 8.03
CA VAL A 132 -7.50 26.88 9.42
C VAL A 132 -7.87 28.35 9.56
N SER A 133 -8.73 28.68 10.52
CA SER A 133 -9.04 30.07 10.82
C SER A 133 -7.89 30.74 11.56
N ALA A 134 -7.50 31.94 11.12
CA ALA A 134 -6.47 32.75 11.78
C ALA A 134 -6.89 33.16 13.20
N MET A 135 -8.19 33.31 13.45
CA MET A 135 -8.75 33.67 14.75
C MET A 135 -8.82 32.50 15.73
N ASN A 136 -8.87 31.25 15.22
CA ASN A 136 -8.96 30.06 16.07
C ASN A 136 -7.57 29.45 16.25
N ILE A 137 -6.97 29.70 17.42
CA ILE A 137 -5.64 29.18 17.77
C ILE A 137 -5.67 27.67 18.02
N GLU A 138 -6.76 27.13 18.56
CA GLU A 138 -6.90 25.69 18.88
C GLU A 138 -6.73 24.84 17.63
N THR A 139 -7.43 25.19 16.55
CA THR A 139 -7.29 24.47 15.26
C THR A 139 -5.87 24.52 14.71
N GLN A 140 -5.11 25.58 14.98
CA GLN A 140 -3.72 25.69 14.56
C GLN A 140 -2.79 24.80 15.38
N ILE A 141 -3.06 24.66 16.69
CA ILE A 141 -2.29 23.77 17.57
C ILE A 141 -2.50 22.32 17.15
N VAL A 142 -3.76 21.89 17.00
CA VAL A 142 -4.11 20.53 16.58
C VAL A 142 -3.48 20.21 15.22
N ALA A 143 -3.61 21.11 14.25
CA ALA A 143 -3.04 20.93 12.93
C ALA A 143 -1.51 20.80 12.93
N LYS A 144 -0.80 21.58 13.76
CA LYS A 144 0.66 21.47 13.91
C LYS A 144 1.09 20.16 14.55
N GLN A 145 0.27 19.58 15.43
CA GLN A 145 0.55 18.28 16.03
C GLN A 145 0.51 17.14 15.00
N PHE A 146 -0.31 17.28 13.96
CA PHE A 146 -0.37 16.36 12.81
C PHE A 146 0.58 16.74 11.67
N ASP A 147 1.62 17.54 11.93
CA ASP A 147 2.60 18.04 10.93
C ASP A 147 1.97 18.61 9.63
N ALA A 148 0.79 19.22 9.76
CA ALA A 148 0.06 19.76 8.62
C ALA A 148 0.66 21.11 8.15
N LYS A 149 0.69 21.32 6.84
CA LYS A 149 1.05 22.62 6.25
C LYS A 149 -0.13 23.58 6.35
N LEU A 150 0.00 24.55 7.26
CA LEU A 150 -1.09 25.46 7.59
C LEU A 150 -1.30 26.59 6.57
N PHE A 151 -2.53 26.72 6.07
CA PHE A 151 -3.01 27.89 5.36
C PHE A 151 -4.03 28.63 6.23
N LYS A 152 -3.71 29.85 6.64
CA LYS A 152 -4.54 30.63 7.55
C LYS A 152 -5.51 31.52 6.78
N PHE A 153 -6.78 31.50 7.19
CA PHE A 153 -7.83 32.36 6.62
C PHE A 153 -8.40 33.31 7.67
N ASN A 154 -8.54 34.58 7.30
CA ASN A 154 -9.17 35.59 8.16
C ASN A 154 -10.69 35.48 8.13
N ASN A 155 -11.25 35.08 6.98
CA ASN A 155 -12.69 35.00 6.75
C ASN A 155 -13.12 33.55 6.46
N LEU A 156 -14.19 33.11 7.12
CA LEU A 156 -14.76 31.77 6.91
C LEU A 156 -15.25 31.56 5.47
N GLU A 157 -15.81 32.61 4.86
CA GLU A 157 -16.34 32.57 3.50
C GLU A 157 -15.23 32.42 2.44
N GLU A 158 -14.07 33.04 2.68
CA GLU A 158 -12.90 32.89 1.82
C GLU A 158 -12.35 31.46 1.87
N MET A 159 -12.22 30.91 3.09
CA MET A 159 -11.82 29.52 3.31
C MET A 159 -12.76 28.54 2.60
N GLN A 160 -14.06 28.81 2.67
CA GLN A 160 -15.07 27.99 2.00
C GLN A 160 -14.99 28.09 0.46
N ARG A 161 -14.78 29.27 -0.11
CA ARG A 161 -14.60 29.45 -1.56
C ARG A 161 -13.36 28.71 -2.04
N ASN A 162 -12.23 28.85 -1.35
CA ASN A 162 -10.99 28.17 -1.73
C ASN A 162 -11.08 26.63 -1.62
N LEU A 163 -11.88 26.11 -0.67
CA LEU A 163 -12.18 24.67 -0.59
C LEU A 163 -13.10 24.21 -1.75
N SER A 164 -14.06 25.04 -2.16
CA SER A 164 -14.94 24.75 -3.29
C SER A 164 -14.25 24.86 -4.64
N ASP A 165 -13.30 25.79 -4.77
CA ASP A 165 -12.51 26.04 -5.98
C ASP A 165 -11.31 25.07 -6.10
N GLU A 166 -11.22 24.05 -5.24
CA GLU A 166 -10.17 23.03 -5.23
C GLU A 166 -8.75 23.60 -5.02
N LYS A 167 -8.63 24.84 -4.52
CA LYS A 167 -7.34 25.44 -4.15
C LYS A 167 -6.75 24.84 -2.88
N ILE A 168 -7.61 24.32 -2.00
CA ILE A 168 -7.24 23.68 -0.74
C ILE A 168 -8.12 22.44 -0.61
N GLY A 169 -7.55 21.29 -0.29
CA GLY A 169 -8.32 20.05 -0.21
C GLY A 169 -9.01 19.79 1.12
N ARG A 170 -8.48 20.38 2.20
CA ARG A 170 -8.88 20.07 3.57
C ARG A 170 -8.98 21.33 4.40
N VAL A 171 -9.99 21.39 5.26
CA VAL A 171 -10.21 22.47 6.22
C VAL A 171 -10.49 21.88 7.59
N LEU A 172 -9.87 22.46 8.62
CA LEU A 172 -10.11 22.13 10.01
C LEU A 172 -10.80 23.32 10.70
N VAL A 173 -11.95 23.03 11.28
CA VAL A 173 -12.80 23.96 12.02
C VAL A 173 -13.32 23.26 13.26
N ASP A 174 -13.67 24.04 14.29
CA ASP A 174 -14.35 23.53 15.46
C ASP A 174 -15.73 22.96 15.11
N ARG A 175 -16.28 22.14 16.00
CA ARG A 175 -17.53 21.41 15.76
C ARG A 175 -18.72 22.34 15.51
N ASN A 176 -18.81 23.46 16.20
CA ASN A 176 -19.94 24.38 16.08
C ASN A 176 -19.86 25.18 14.78
N THR A 177 -18.68 25.69 14.46
CA THR A 177 -18.38 26.36 13.19
C THR A 177 -18.55 25.40 12.02
N ALA A 178 -18.28 24.10 12.17
CA ALA A 178 -18.49 23.11 11.12
C ALA A 178 -19.96 23.04 10.67
N PHE A 179 -20.91 23.06 11.61
CA PHE A 179 -22.33 23.05 11.25
C PHE A 179 -22.72 24.31 10.48
N HIS A 180 -22.28 25.48 10.93
CA HIS A 180 -22.53 26.74 10.22
C HIS A 180 -21.83 26.77 8.85
N PHE A 181 -20.58 26.27 8.77
CA PHE A 181 -19.82 26.13 7.53
C PHE A 181 -20.55 25.26 6.51
N LEU A 182 -21.20 24.18 6.98
CA LEU A 182 -21.94 23.24 6.15
C LEU A 182 -23.39 23.68 5.83
N ASP A 183 -23.99 24.56 6.63
CA ASP A 183 -25.35 25.05 6.42
C ASP A 183 -25.39 26.30 5.50
N LYS A 184 -24.44 27.21 5.69
CA LYS A 184 -24.33 28.47 4.92
C LYS A 184 -23.74 28.25 3.52
N SER A 185 -22.91 27.23 3.36
CA SER A 185 -22.65 26.69 2.04
C SER A 185 -23.99 26.19 1.51
N GLY A 186 -24.36 26.56 0.28
CA GLY A 186 -25.54 26.01 -0.38
C GLY A 186 -25.40 24.52 -0.65
N LEU A 187 -25.15 23.69 0.37
CA LEU A 187 -24.79 22.28 0.33
C LEU A 187 -25.97 21.38 -0.03
N LYS A 188 -27.20 21.91 -0.07
CA LYS A 188 -28.28 21.32 -0.87
C LYS A 188 -27.93 21.26 -2.37
N ARG A 189 -27.10 22.19 -2.88
CA ARG A 189 -26.68 22.27 -4.29
C ARG A 189 -25.27 21.70 -4.54
N ASN A 190 -24.30 21.91 -3.65
CA ASN A 190 -22.91 21.47 -3.92
C ASN A 190 -22.54 20.19 -3.16
N ARG A 191 -22.90 19.00 -3.69
CA ARG A 191 -22.72 17.67 -3.05
C ARG A 191 -21.28 17.25 -2.73
N GLN A 192 -20.30 18.10 -3.01
CA GLN A 192 -18.87 17.79 -3.04
C GLN A 192 -18.13 18.18 -1.77
N ILE A 193 -18.72 18.95 -0.85
CA ILE A 193 -18.07 19.29 0.43
C ILE A 193 -18.69 18.44 1.54
N ARG A 194 -17.87 17.69 2.28
CA ARG A 194 -18.34 16.80 3.35
C ARG A 194 -17.44 16.83 4.57
N LEU A 195 -18.05 16.63 5.74
CA LEU A 195 -17.34 16.26 6.95
C LEU A 195 -16.95 14.78 6.85
N ILE A 196 -15.66 14.48 6.93
CA ILE A 196 -15.13 13.11 6.78
C ILE A 196 -14.49 12.53 8.04
N ARG A 197 -14.01 13.40 8.95
CA ARG A 197 -13.30 12.97 10.15
C ARG A 197 -13.60 13.93 11.30
N ASN A 198 -14.01 13.39 12.43
CA ASN A 198 -14.00 14.11 13.70
C ASN A 198 -12.65 13.90 14.38
N ILE A 199 -12.07 14.96 14.92
CA ILE A 199 -10.81 14.88 15.68
C ILE A 199 -11.18 15.27 17.09
N ASP A 200 -11.21 14.28 17.98
CA ASP A 200 -11.48 14.51 19.38
C ASP A 200 -10.19 15.02 20.03
N TYR A 201 -10.20 16.30 20.40
CA TYR A 201 -9.11 16.95 21.09
C TYR A 201 -9.64 17.43 22.45
N PRO A 202 -9.18 16.83 23.57
CA PRO A 202 -9.65 17.24 24.89
C PRO A 202 -9.21 18.68 25.15
N MET A 203 -10.19 19.54 25.46
CA MET A 203 -9.96 20.93 25.81
C MET A 203 -10.53 21.19 27.19
N ASP A 204 -9.69 21.68 28.09
CA ASP A 204 -10.12 22.12 29.41
C ASP A 204 -10.40 23.63 29.37
N TYR A 205 -11.64 24.01 29.69
CA TYR A 205 -12.05 25.40 29.77
C TYR A 205 -11.87 25.91 31.20
N TYR A 206 -11.01 26.90 31.38
CA TYR A 206 -10.79 27.56 32.67
C TYR A 206 -11.49 28.92 32.67
N LEU A 207 -12.26 29.19 33.71
CA LEU A 207 -12.92 30.48 33.90
C LEU A 207 -12.02 31.36 34.76
N ALA A 208 -11.34 32.31 34.14
CA ALA A 208 -10.52 33.29 34.85
C ALA A 208 -11.40 34.47 35.28
N HIS A 209 -11.59 34.62 36.60
CA HIS A 209 -12.24 35.80 37.17
C HIS A 209 -11.17 36.74 37.75
N VAL A 210 -11.18 37.99 37.32
CA VAL A 210 -10.28 39.03 37.86
C VAL A 210 -11.05 39.81 38.91
N SER A 211 -10.86 39.48 40.19
CA SER A 211 -11.35 40.30 41.30
C SER A 211 -10.22 41.19 41.81
N MET A 212 -10.42 42.51 41.78
CA MET A 212 -9.61 43.42 42.60
C MET A 212 -10.14 43.40 44.05
N PRO A 213 -9.26 43.32 45.07
CA PRO A 213 -9.68 43.61 46.43
C PRO A 213 -10.05 45.10 46.52
N LEU A 214 -11.27 45.39 46.98
CA LEU A 214 -11.61 46.72 47.45
C LEU A 214 -10.75 46.98 48.69
N ASP A 215 -9.83 47.93 48.63
CA ASP A 215 -9.25 48.51 49.85
C ASP A 215 -10.41 48.97 50.74
N PRO A 216 -10.34 48.76 52.07
CA PRO A 216 -11.39 49.20 52.96
C PRO A 216 -11.49 50.71 52.86
N THR A 217 -12.61 51.20 52.34
CA THR A 217 -12.95 52.62 52.36
C THR A 217 -12.84 53.12 53.80
N PRO A 218 -12.14 54.24 54.06
CA PRO A 218 -12.15 54.84 55.38
C PRO A 218 -13.61 55.21 55.74
N PRO A 219 -14.01 55.12 57.02
CA PRO A 219 -15.40 55.32 57.39
C PRO A 219 -15.86 56.72 56.95
N LEU A 220 -16.94 56.76 56.15
CA LEU A 220 -17.57 57.99 55.71
C LEU A 220 -17.88 58.88 56.92
N SER A 221 -17.40 60.13 56.88
CA SER A 221 -17.98 61.20 57.67
C SER A 221 -19.41 61.47 57.20
N PRO A 222 -20.38 61.76 58.09
CA PRO A 222 -21.81 61.67 57.79
C PRO A 222 -22.38 62.86 57.00
N ASN A 223 -21.59 63.55 56.18
CA ASN A 223 -22.07 64.69 55.40
C ASN A 223 -21.29 64.84 54.10
N GLU A 224 -21.69 64.14 53.05
CA GLU A 224 -21.44 64.59 51.67
C GLU A 224 -22.37 63.87 50.70
N THR A 225 -23.25 64.65 50.06
CA THR A 225 -24.08 64.27 48.92
C THR A 225 -23.25 64.43 47.65
N VAL A 226 -22.88 63.34 46.97
CA VAL A 226 -22.24 63.46 45.65
C VAL A 226 -22.73 62.37 44.70
N ASP A 227 -23.24 62.86 43.58
CA ASP A 227 -23.66 62.20 42.35
C ASP A 227 -22.41 61.69 41.59
N ASP A 228 -22.10 60.38 41.64
CA ASP A 228 -20.78 59.88 41.18
C ASP A 228 -20.80 58.52 40.44
N SER A 229 -21.93 58.11 39.86
CA SER A 229 -22.03 56.76 39.27
C SER A 229 -21.32 56.57 37.92
N ASP A 230 -21.16 57.63 37.12
CA ASP A 230 -20.62 57.53 35.76
C ASP A 230 -19.11 57.83 35.67
N THR A 231 -18.61 58.72 36.52
CA THR A 231 -17.20 59.13 36.62
C THR A 231 -16.33 58.02 37.25
N GLU A 232 -16.82 57.38 38.32
CA GLU A 232 -16.13 56.28 38.99
C GLU A 232 -16.08 55.01 38.09
N LEU A 233 -17.15 54.76 37.31
CA LEU A 233 -17.22 53.64 36.37
C LEU A 233 -16.26 53.82 35.18
N ALA A 234 -16.10 55.06 34.70
CA ALA A 234 -15.15 55.38 33.64
C ALA A 234 -13.69 55.20 34.10
N GLN A 235 -13.37 55.60 35.33
CA GLN A 235 -12.05 55.38 35.92
C GLN A 235 -11.75 53.89 36.14
N ARG A 236 -12.72 53.09 36.61
CA ARG A 236 -12.57 51.63 36.74
C ARG A 236 -12.29 50.96 35.40
N LYS A 237 -12.98 51.36 34.32
CA LYS A 237 -12.73 50.85 32.97
C LYS A 237 -11.34 51.18 32.45
N MET A 238 -10.84 52.39 32.73
CA MET A 238 -9.49 52.82 32.34
C MET A 238 -8.39 52.03 33.07
N HIS A 239 -8.60 51.73 34.36
CA HIS A 239 -7.67 50.97 35.17
C HIS A 239 -7.65 49.48 34.80
N LEU A 240 -8.81 48.90 34.44
CA LEU A 240 -8.92 47.53 33.92
C LEU A 240 -8.21 47.36 32.57
N ALA A 241 -8.18 48.41 31.72
CA ALA A 241 -7.46 48.39 30.46
C ALA A 241 -5.93 48.31 30.64
N GLN A 242 -5.37 48.81 31.76
CA GLN A 242 -3.96 48.68 32.08
C GLN A 242 -3.55 47.26 32.52
N CYS A 243 -4.47 46.46 33.06
CA CYS A 243 -4.19 45.07 33.47
C CYS A 243 -4.20 44.06 32.29
N GLY A 244 -4.75 44.43 31.13
CA GLY A 244 -4.80 43.59 29.94
C GLY A 244 -3.45 42.98 29.50
N PRO A 245 -2.34 43.74 29.42
CA PRO A 245 -1.04 43.18 29.06
C PRO A 245 -0.48 42.19 30.10
N ASN A 246 -0.65 42.42 31.41
CA ASN A 246 -0.18 41.49 32.45
C ASN A 246 -1.01 40.20 32.51
N LEU A 247 -2.31 40.28 32.21
CA LEU A 247 -3.18 39.10 32.06
C LEU A 247 -2.78 38.24 30.85
N LYS A 248 -2.31 38.88 29.78
CA LYS A 248 -1.80 38.17 28.60
C LYS A 248 -0.55 37.37 28.93
N GLU A 249 0.35 37.94 29.74
CA GLU A 249 1.56 37.25 30.21
C GLU A 249 1.23 36.07 31.14
N LEU A 250 0.32 36.27 32.10
CA LEU A 250 -0.12 35.21 33.01
C LEU A 250 -0.86 34.07 32.30
N SER A 251 -1.60 34.39 31.23
CA SER A 251 -2.29 33.37 30.41
C SER A 251 -1.33 32.44 29.66
N VAL A 252 -0.14 32.93 29.29
CA VAL A 252 0.90 32.13 28.63
C VAL A 252 1.48 31.12 29.61
N ASP A 253 1.66 31.51 30.87
CA ASP A 253 2.20 30.66 31.92
C ASP A 253 1.22 29.53 32.30
N LEU A 254 -0.07 29.86 32.42
CA LEU A 254 -1.16 28.89 32.61
C LEU A 254 -1.25 27.90 31.44
N LEU A 255 -1.05 28.37 30.20
CA LEU A 255 -1.01 27.51 29.02
C LEU A 255 0.17 26.54 29.04
N GLY A 256 1.31 26.97 29.60
CA GLY A 256 2.49 26.13 29.82
C GLY A 256 2.19 24.99 30.80
N VAL A 257 1.64 25.33 31.97
CA VAL A 257 1.27 24.34 33.00
C VAL A 257 0.22 23.34 32.50
N ALA A 258 -0.79 23.81 31.77
CA ALA A 258 -1.79 22.93 31.18
C ALA A 258 -1.19 21.99 30.12
N LYS A 259 -0.24 22.48 29.31
CA LYS A 259 0.46 21.68 28.29
C LYS A 259 1.32 20.59 28.91
N ASP A 260 2.00 20.88 30.01
CA ASP A 260 2.84 19.90 30.71
C ASP A 260 1.97 18.83 31.40
N THR A 261 0.84 19.23 32.00
CA THR A 261 -0.14 18.31 32.60
C THR A 261 -0.78 17.38 31.56
N ALA A 262 -1.12 17.90 30.37
CA ALA A 262 -1.67 17.11 29.28
C ALA A 262 -0.64 16.09 28.72
N LYS A 263 0.65 16.43 28.77
CA LYS A 263 1.74 15.55 28.32
C LYS A 263 1.95 14.35 29.24
N GLU A 264 1.61 14.50 30.52
CA GLU A 264 1.78 13.48 31.55
C GLU A 264 0.59 12.49 31.63
N GLN A 265 -0.58 12.88 31.11
CA GLN A 265 -1.79 12.03 31.06
C GLN A 265 -2.00 11.27 29.74
N LEU A 266 -1.13 11.47 28.74
CA LEU A 266 -1.12 10.64 27.53
C LEU A 266 -0.61 9.24 27.90
N ILE A 267 -1.53 8.35 28.26
CA ILE A 267 -1.29 6.91 28.19
C ILE A 267 -1.24 6.59 26.69
N PRO A 268 -0.08 6.23 26.12
CA PRO A 268 -0.07 5.67 24.78
C PRO A 268 -0.69 4.28 24.93
N ALA A 269 -1.99 4.16 24.69
CA ALA A 269 -2.57 2.88 24.37
C ALA A 269 -2.05 2.52 22.97
N GLU A 270 -0.78 2.10 22.87
CA GLU A 270 -0.36 1.30 21.74
C GLU A 270 -1.11 -0.02 21.86
N LEU A 271 -2.23 -0.08 21.14
CA LEU A 271 -2.87 -1.33 20.81
C LEU A 271 -1.88 -2.09 19.92
N GLN A 272 -0.97 -2.84 20.53
CA GLN A 272 -0.16 -3.83 19.82
C GLN A 272 -1.07 -4.99 19.40
N THR A 273 -1.92 -4.74 18.41
CA THR A 273 -2.31 -5.79 17.47
C THR A 273 -1.11 -5.96 16.55
N ALA A 274 -0.15 -6.81 16.94
CA ALA A 274 0.78 -7.36 15.98
C ALA A 274 -0.05 -8.18 14.99
N ASP A 275 -0.54 -7.51 13.95
CA ASP A 275 -1.33 -8.10 12.89
C ASP A 275 -0.37 -8.99 12.11
N LEU A 276 -0.50 -10.32 12.25
CA LEU A 276 0.32 -11.26 11.50
C LEU A 276 0.19 -11.07 9.96
N SER A 277 -0.81 -10.31 9.50
CA SER A 277 -0.90 -9.85 8.12
C SER A 277 0.19 -8.87 7.74
N ASP A 278 0.58 -7.93 8.62
CA ASP A 278 1.57 -6.88 8.31
C ASP A 278 2.97 -7.46 8.09
N GLU A 279 3.32 -8.53 8.82
CA GLU A 279 4.59 -9.22 8.67
C GLU A 279 4.68 -9.99 7.34
N MET A 280 3.53 -10.51 6.87
CA MET A 280 3.42 -11.17 5.56
C MET A 280 3.36 -10.16 4.40
N GLU A 281 2.77 -8.99 4.61
CA GLU A 281 2.84 -7.85 3.68
C GLU A 281 4.29 -7.37 3.49
N GLY A 282 5.10 -7.41 4.54
CA GLY A 282 6.54 -7.10 4.48
C GLY A 282 7.35 -8.03 3.56
N LEU A 283 6.95 -9.30 3.47
CA LEU A 283 7.67 -10.33 2.69
C LEU A 283 7.60 -10.11 1.17
N PHE A 284 6.54 -9.46 0.68
CA PHE A 284 6.32 -9.20 -0.74
C PHE A 284 6.16 -7.71 -1.07
N SER A 285 6.48 -6.82 -0.12
CA SER A 285 6.47 -5.38 -0.33
C SER A 285 7.53 -4.95 -1.36
N THR A 286 7.17 -4.01 -2.24
CA THR A 286 8.03 -3.48 -3.32
C THR A 286 9.30 -2.80 -2.82
N GLY A 287 9.32 -2.37 -1.56
CA GLY A 287 10.47 -1.75 -0.93
C GLY A 287 11.42 -2.71 -0.23
N SER A 288 11.01 -3.94 0.09
CA SER A 288 11.80 -4.80 0.97
C SER A 288 12.94 -5.51 0.23
N ASP A 289 14.13 -5.49 0.84
CA ASP A 289 15.30 -6.16 0.27
C ASP A 289 15.14 -7.68 0.22
N MET A 290 14.29 -8.22 1.10
CA MET A 290 13.90 -9.64 1.12
C MET A 290 13.16 -10.04 -0.16
N THR A 291 12.19 -9.25 -0.61
CA THR A 291 11.46 -9.52 -1.87
C THR A 291 12.41 -9.57 -3.06
N LYS A 292 13.33 -8.60 -3.15
CA LYS A 292 14.33 -8.55 -4.22
C LYS A 292 15.22 -9.79 -4.19
N PHE A 293 15.71 -10.16 -3.00
CA PHE A 293 16.54 -11.36 -2.83
C PHE A 293 15.81 -12.63 -3.29
N ILE A 294 14.56 -12.84 -2.85
CA ILE A 294 13.74 -13.98 -3.27
C ILE A 294 13.55 -13.99 -4.79
N LEU A 295 13.23 -12.86 -5.40
CA LEU A 295 13.03 -12.75 -6.84
C LEU A 295 14.31 -13.07 -7.62
N PHE A 296 15.46 -12.54 -7.19
CA PHE A 296 16.75 -12.84 -7.81
C PHE A 296 17.15 -14.30 -7.65
N CYS A 297 16.88 -14.91 -6.49
CA CYS A 297 17.10 -16.34 -6.28
C CYS A 297 16.22 -17.18 -7.20
N LEU A 298 14.91 -16.91 -7.28
CA LEU A 298 13.99 -17.62 -8.17
C LEU A 298 14.35 -17.44 -9.64
N LEU A 299 14.71 -16.23 -10.05
CA LEU A 299 15.16 -15.94 -11.40
C LEU A 299 16.47 -16.68 -11.72
N GLY A 300 17.42 -16.71 -10.79
CA GLY A 300 18.67 -17.46 -10.93
C GLY A 300 18.43 -18.97 -11.06
N ILE A 301 17.55 -19.54 -10.23
CA ILE A 301 17.16 -20.95 -10.32
C ILE A 301 16.49 -21.23 -11.67
N PHE A 302 15.58 -20.36 -12.11
CA PHE A 302 14.91 -20.53 -13.40
C PHE A 302 15.91 -20.47 -14.57
N LEU A 303 16.79 -19.47 -14.61
CA LEU A 303 17.79 -19.33 -15.67
C LEU A 303 18.78 -20.49 -15.69
N THR A 304 19.22 -20.98 -14.52
CA THR A 304 20.12 -22.14 -14.44
C THR A 304 19.44 -23.42 -14.94
N LEU A 305 18.18 -23.65 -14.57
CA LEU A 305 17.41 -24.80 -15.08
C LEU A 305 17.21 -24.73 -16.60
N VAL A 306 16.90 -23.55 -17.14
CA VAL A 306 16.77 -23.35 -18.59
C VAL A 306 18.09 -23.58 -19.30
N PHE A 307 19.19 -23.05 -18.76
CA PHE A 307 20.52 -23.24 -19.32
C PHE A 307 20.93 -24.72 -19.35
N ILE A 308 20.68 -25.44 -18.25
CA ILE A 308 20.93 -26.89 -18.18
C ILE A 308 20.05 -27.64 -19.19
N GLY A 309 18.77 -27.27 -19.33
CA GLY A 309 17.86 -27.86 -20.31
C GLY A 309 18.31 -27.67 -21.76
N ILE A 310 18.81 -26.48 -22.11
CA ILE A 310 19.35 -26.19 -23.45
C ILE A 310 20.63 -27.01 -23.70
N ILE A 311 21.56 -27.06 -22.74
CA ILE A 311 22.78 -27.87 -22.86
C ILE A 311 22.43 -29.34 -23.04
N TRP A 312 21.47 -29.84 -22.26
CA TRP A 312 20.99 -31.21 -22.34
C TRP A 312 20.41 -31.53 -23.73
N GLU A 313 19.61 -30.63 -24.30
CA GLU A 313 19.05 -30.80 -25.64
C GLU A 313 20.14 -30.83 -26.73
N VAL A 314 21.12 -29.94 -26.64
CA VAL A 314 22.29 -29.94 -27.55
C VAL A 314 23.06 -31.25 -27.45
N PHE A 315 23.28 -31.76 -26.24
CA PHE A 315 23.98 -33.02 -26.01
C PHE A 315 23.23 -34.21 -26.62
N ILE A 316 21.91 -34.31 -26.43
CA ILE A 316 21.09 -35.38 -26.99
C ILE A 316 21.07 -35.33 -28.52
N ARG A 317 20.88 -34.14 -29.12
CA ARG A 317 20.90 -33.97 -30.58
C ARG A 317 22.26 -34.34 -31.19
N CYS A 318 23.36 -33.97 -30.53
CA CYS A 318 24.70 -34.38 -30.95
C CYS A 318 24.92 -35.89 -30.86
N ASN A 319 24.52 -36.53 -29.75
CA ASN A 319 24.73 -37.97 -29.57
C ASN A 319 23.92 -38.80 -30.57
N THR A 320 22.66 -38.41 -30.85
CA THR A 320 21.84 -39.06 -31.88
C THR A 320 22.39 -38.86 -33.28
N ALA A 321 22.92 -37.68 -33.61
CA ALA A 321 23.60 -37.43 -34.88
C ALA A 321 24.88 -38.29 -35.05
N VAL A 322 25.68 -38.43 -33.98
CA VAL A 322 26.88 -39.29 -33.97
C VAL A 322 26.50 -40.77 -34.15
N HIS A 323 25.47 -41.25 -33.46
CA HIS A 323 24.99 -42.63 -33.61
C HIS A 323 24.43 -42.92 -35.00
N LYS A 324 23.68 -41.97 -35.60
CA LYS A 324 23.18 -42.09 -36.97
C LYS A 324 24.32 -42.16 -37.97
N LYS A 325 25.29 -41.24 -37.87
CA LYS A 325 26.48 -41.22 -38.72
C LYS A 325 27.31 -42.50 -38.58
N ARG A 326 27.43 -43.07 -37.37
CA ARG A 326 28.13 -44.36 -37.15
C ARG A 326 27.39 -45.54 -37.80
N LYS A 327 26.06 -45.59 -37.73
CA LYS A 327 25.26 -46.62 -38.40
C LYS A 327 25.33 -46.51 -39.94
N ASP A 328 25.29 -45.30 -40.48
CA ASP A 328 25.40 -45.07 -41.93
C ASP A 328 26.78 -45.47 -42.47
N THR A 329 27.85 -45.21 -41.72
CA THR A 329 29.22 -45.65 -42.08
C THR A 329 29.37 -47.18 -42.04
N LEU A 330 28.78 -47.86 -41.04
CA LEU A 330 28.77 -49.31 -40.95
C LEU A 330 27.95 -49.96 -42.09
N HIS A 331 26.82 -49.37 -42.47
CA HIS A 331 26.05 -49.84 -43.63
C HIS A 331 26.82 -49.71 -44.95
N ARG A 332 27.53 -48.60 -45.17
CA ARG A 332 28.39 -48.42 -46.36
C ARG A 332 29.57 -49.40 -46.41
N GLN A 333 30.16 -49.75 -45.27
CA GLN A 333 31.21 -50.79 -45.23
C GLN A 333 30.65 -52.19 -45.52
N GLY A 334 29.46 -52.53 -45.00
CA GLY A 334 28.81 -53.82 -45.27
C GLY A 334 28.33 -54.02 -46.71
N GLU A 335 28.00 -52.95 -47.44
CA GLU A 335 27.69 -53.01 -48.88
C GLU A 335 28.94 -53.15 -49.77
N SER A 336 30.10 -52.62 -49.34
CA SER A 336 31.36 -52.72 -50.10
C SER A 336 31.99 -54.13 -50.05
N GLU A 337 31.72 -54.94 -49.02
CA GLU A 337 32.20 -56.33 -48.92
C GLU A 337 31.37 -57.33 -49.76
N LYS A 338 30.13 -57.00 -50.14
CA LYS A 338 29.29 -57.87 -50.99
C LYS A 338 29.50 -57.68 -52.51
N GLY A 339 30.36 -56.74 -52.91
CA GLY A 339 30.58 -56.38 -54.32
C GLY A 339 31.79 -57.03 -55.01
N THR A 340 32.50 -57.96 -54.38
CA THR A 340 33.72 -58.59 -54.94
C THR A 340 33.64 -60.11 -54.97
N SER A 341 32.78 -60.67 -55.82
CA SER A 341 32.89 -62.06 -56.30
C SER A 341 33.32 -62.07 -57.76
N PHE A 342 34.54 -62.54 -58.02
CA PHE A 342 35.17 -62.72 -59.34
C PHE A 342 34.37 -63.66 -60.27
N PRO A 343 34.40 -63.46 -61.61
CA PRO A 343 33.97 -64.47 -62.57
C PRO A 343 35.16 -65.31 -63.06
N SER A 344 35.00 -66.64 -63.14
CA SER A 344 35.88 -67.51 -63.92
C SER A 344 35.09 -68.64 -64.62
N THR A 345 34.81 -68.39 -65.91
CA THR A 345 34.79 -69.32 -67.06
C THR A 345 34.37 -70.79 -66.90
N GLY A 346 33.28 -71.17 -67.60
CA GLY A 346 33.36 -72.11 -68.73
C GLY A 346 32.60 -73.45 -68.69
N ASN A 347 31.53 -73.54 -69.51
CA ASN A 347 31.16 -74.59 -70.49
C ASN A 347 29.78 -75.29 -70.36
N CYS A 348 29.07 -75.30 -71.50
CA CYS A 348 27.81 -76.01 -71.83
C CYS A 348 27.96 -77.56 -71.80
N PRO A 349 26.87 -78.34 -71.87
CA PRO A 349 25.94 -78.41 -73.02
C PRO A 349 24.56 -77.76 -72.80
#